data_AF-A0AAN7TIT7-F1
#
_entry.id   AF-A0AAN7TIT7-F1
#
_cell.length_a   1.000
_cell.length_b   1.000
_cell.length_c   1.000
_cell.angle_alpha   90.00
_cell.angle_beta   90.00
_cell.angle_gamma   90.00
#
_symmetry.space_group_name_H-M   'P 1'
#
loop_
_entity.id
_entity.type
_entity.pdbx_description
1 polymer ?
#
loop_
_entity_poly.entity_id
_entity_poly.type
_entity_poly.pdbx_seq_one_letter_code
_entity_poly.pdbx_strand_id
1 'polypeptide(L)'
;MANVTYGYAYSTDALLALQAKPLYNLNMGWGFSILFTLSSQVIGIAFAGLLRRFVVWPAAIIWPSNFSITSLLHALHDQSKTDPASAKGWSISRYRFFLYIALGSFCWYWFPGVIWQGLSVFDFLCWIRPNNAVYNQLFGGFYGLSLIPITFDWTYVSAYLTSPLLAPTFSHVNTLIGLGIFVIITSIGISFSGALYSEILGPGFTMDVKKYKSYSPVFLAPTFALNYGLSFAALTASLVHTTLYHGKEVWYRLRAARKQEPDVHMRLMSKYREAPDWWYGVLLFIFVTLGLATCLAYPS
;
A
#
# COMPACT_ATOMS: atom_id res chain seq x y z
N MET A 1 -3.34 -16.65 -7.11
CA MET A 1 -2.75 -16.70 -5.75
C MET A 1 -1.25 -17.02 -5.83
N ALA A 2 -0.45 -16.13 -6.41
CA ALA A 2 1.02 -16.26 -6.53
C ALA A 2 1.75 -15.02 -5.96
N ASN A 3 1.08 -14.27 -5.08
CA ASN A 3 1.57 -12.95 -4.62
C ASN A 3 2.58 -13.04 -3.46
N VAL A 4 2.75 -14.23 -2.86
CA VAL A 4 3.70 -14.45 -1.75
C VAL A 4 5.16 -14.45 -2.23
N THR A 5 5.39 -14.68 -3.52
CA THR A 5 6.75 -14.73 -4.10
C THR A 5 7.18 -13.43 -4.79
N TYR A 6 6.30 -12.43 -4.90
CA TYR A 6 6.59 -11.20 -5.65
C TYR A 6 7.15 -10.07 -4.76
N GLY A 7 6.85 -10.07 -3.45
CA GLY A 7 7.31 -9.06 -2.49
C GLY A 7 8.23 -9.62 -1.41
N TYR A 8 8.85 -8.72 -0.64
CA TYR A 8 9.53 -9.09 0.61
C TYR A 8 8.49 -9.30 1.73
N ALA A 9 8.84 -10.12 2.73
CA ALA A 9 7.95 -10.37 3.85
C ALA A 9 7.81 -9.12 4.71
N TYR A 10 6.59 -8.62 4.94
CA TYR A 10 6.34 -7.42 5.76
C TYR A 10 6.97 -7.49 7.17
N SER A 11 7.18 -8.70 7.71
CA SER A 11 7.91 -8.91 8.96
C SER A 11 9.33 -8.34 8.96
N THR A 12 9.98 -8.19 7.79
CA THR A 12 11.33 -7.62 7.70
C THR A 12 11.37 -6.16 8.15
N ASP A 13 10.33 -5.38 7.89
CA ASP A 13 10.29 -3.98 8.32
C ASP A 13 10.24 -3.88 9.85
N ALA A 14 9.45 -4.74 10.48
CA ALA A 14 9.40 -4.84 11.94
C ALA A 14 10.73 -5.35 12.54
N LEU A 15 11.39 -6.31 11.90
CA LEU A 15 12.70 -6.81 12.35
C LEU A 15 13.80 -5.75 12.19
N LEU A 16 13.79 -4.99 11.09
CA LEU A 16 14.69 -3.86 10.88
C LEU A 16 14.45 -2.78 11.93
N ALA A 17 13.19 -2.46 12.25
CA ALA A 17 12.86 -1.50 13.29
C ALA A 17 13.36 -1.96 14.68
N LEU A 18 13.22 -3.25 15.01
CA LEU A 18 13.72 -3.85 16.25
C LEU A 18 15.25 -3.76 16.35
N GLN A 19 15.97 -4.12 15.29
CA GLN A 19 17.43 -4.16 15.28
C GLN A 19 18.10 -2.80 15.08
N ALA A 20 17.38 -1.81 14.54
CA ALA A 20 17.93 -0.49 14.29
C ALA A 20 18.40 0.16 15.59
N LYS A 21 19.70 0.45 15.68
CA LYS A 21 20.34 1.18 16.79
C LYS A 21 19.59 2.45 17.22
N PRO A 22 19.09 3.31 16.31
CA PRO A 22 18.36 4.52 16.71
C PRO A 22 16.92 4.28 17.18
N LEU A 23 16.38 3.07 17.03
CA LEU A 23 15.01 2.73 17.45
C LEU A 23 15.05 1.89 18.73
N TYR A 24 14.91 0.57 18.62
CA TYR A 24 14.84 -0.32 19.78
C TYR A 24 16.19 -0.98 20.11
N ASN A 25 17.10 -1.10 19.13
CA ASN A 25 18.41 -1.74 19.31
C ASN A 25 18.35 -3.13 19.98
N LEU A 26 17.28 -3.90 19.72
CA LEU A 26 17.06 -5.22 20.26
C LEU A 26 17.37 -6.27 19.19
N ASN A 27 18.40 -7.08 19.42
CA ASN A 27 18.70 -8.23 18.58
C ASN A 27 18.15 -9.50 19.22
N MET A 28 16.96 -9.92 18.78
CA MET A 28 16.27 -11.12 19.27
C MET A 28 16.83 -12.43 18.67
N GLY A 29 17.92 -12.34 17.89
CA GLY A 29 18.57 -13.47 17.25
C GLY A 29 17.84 -13.97 16.00
N TRP A 30 18.48 -14.90 15.29
CA TRP A 30 17.98 -15.44 14.01
C TRP A 30 16.73 -16.31 14.18
N GLY A 31 16.60 -17.03 15.30
CA GLY A 31 15.46 -17.91 15.59
C GLY A 31 14.14 -17.13 15.67
N PHE A 32 14.14 -15.98 16.35
CA PHE A 32 13.00 -15.06 16.40
C PHE A 32 12.63 -14.58 15.00
N SER A 33 13.60 -14.09 14.24
CA SER A 33 13.37 -13.56 12.89
C SER A 33 12.72 -14.58 11.96
N ILE A 34 13.15 -15.84 12.01
CA ILE A 34 12.57 -16.92 11.20
C ILE A 34 11.15 -17.25 11.68
N LEU A 35 10.95 -17.46 12.99
CA LEU A 35 9.64 -17.83 13.53
C LEU A 35 8.60 -16.73 13.33
N PHE A 36 8.99 -15.47 13.54
CA PHE A 36 8.15 -14.29 13.32
C PHE A 36 7.79 -14.12 11.83
N THR A 37 8.75 -14.31 10.94
CA THR A 37 8.50 -14.23 9.49
C THR A 37 7.63 -15.38 8.99
N LEU A 38 7.92 -16.62 9.38
CA LEU A 38 7.14 -17.77 8.96
C LEU A 38 5.71 -17.74 9.50
N SER A 39 5.53 -17.40 10.78
CA SER A 39 4.19 -17.29 11.37
C SER A 39 3.34 -16.23 10.66
N SER A 40 3.87 -15.01 10.48
CA SER A 40 3.11 -13.93 9.81
C SER A 40 2.68 -14.29 8.38
N GLN A 41 3.57 -14.90 7.58
CA GLN A 41 3.26 -15.27 6.19
C GLN A 41 2.27 -16.45 6.12
N VAL A 42 2.49 -17.50 6.91
CA VAL A 42 1.64 -18.71 6.85
C VAL A 42 0.25 -18.44 7.42
N ILE A 43 0.11 -17.57 8.42
CA ILE A 43 -1.21 -17.12 8.90
C ILE A 43 -2.02 -16.53 7.75
N GLY A 44 -1.41 -15.65 6.94
CA GLY A 44 -2.07 -15.06 5.77
C GLY A 44 -2.49 -16.10 4.73
N ILE A 45 -1.62 -17.06 4.41
CA ILE A 45 -1.91 -18.16 3.48
C ILE A 45 -3.05 -19.05 4.00
N ALA A 46 -3.00 -19.42 5.28
CA ALA A 46 -4.00 -20.25 5.91
C ALA A 46 -5.37 -19.56 5.94
N PHE A 47 -5.40 -18.27 6.26
CA PHE A 47 -6.62 -17.47 6.26
C PHE A 47 -7.20 -17.31 4.85
N ALA A 48 -6.36 -17.02 3.85
CA ALA A 48 -6.79 -16.96 2.45
C ALA A 48 -7.32 -18.31 1.94
N GLY A 49 -6.69 -19.41 2.35
CA GLY A 49 -7.13 -20.77 2.02
C GLY A 49 -8.50 -21.12 2.60
N LEU A 50 -8.77 -20.74 3.85
CA LEU A 50 -10.10 -20.92 4.46
C LEU A 50 -11.18 -20.07 3.79
N LEU A 51 -10.83 -18.88 3.32
CA LEU A 51 -11.76 -17.95 2.69
C LEU A 51 -11.89 -18.11 1.17
N ARG A 52 -11.10 -18.98 0.53
CA ARG A 52 -11.08 -19.16 -0.94
C ARG A 52 -12.46 -19.51 -1.52
N ARG A 53 -13.29 -20.23 -0.77
CA ARG A 53 -14.67 -20.55 -1.19
C ARG A 53 -15.53 -19.32 -1.39
N PHE A 54 -15.27 -18.26 -0.64
CA PHE A 54 -16.02 -17.02 -0.67
C PHE A 54 -15.41 -15.98 -1.61
N VAL A 55 -14.08 -16.00 -1.78
CA VAL A 55 -13.35 -14.92 -2.46
C VAL A 55 -12.76 -15.35 -3.82
N VAL A 56 -12.58 -16.65 -4.06
CA VAL A 56 -11.89 -17.16 -5.27
C VAL A 56 -12.84 -17.90 -6.21
N TRP A 57 -13.60 -18.87 -5.69
CA TRP A 57 -14.45 -19.72 -6.53
C TRP A 57 -15.63 -19.01 -7.22
N PRO A 58 -16.28 -17.98 -6.63
CA PRO A 58 -17.43 -17.36 -7.27
C PRO A 58 -17.03 -16.52 -8.49
N ALA A 59 -17.70 -16.74 -9.63
CA ALA A 59 -17.46 -15.99 -10.87
C ALA A 59 -17.72 -14.47 -10.76
N ALA A 60 -18.50 -14.04 -9.76
CA ALA A 60 -18.79 -12.63 -9.52
C ALA A 60 -17.65 -11.86 -8.86
N ILE A 61 -16.62 -12.54 -8.33
CA ILE A 61 -15.49 -11.87 -7.69
C ILE A 61 -14.45 -11.51 -8.74
N ILE A 62 -14.32 -10.21 -8.95
CA ILE A 62 -13.41 -9.63 -9.92
C ILE A 62 -12.21 -9.03 -9.16
N TRP A 63 -11.02 -9.14 -9.75
CA TRP A 63 -9.78 -8.53 -9.24
C TRP A 63 -9.31 -7.44 -10.21
N PRO A 64 -9.74 -6.17 -10.02
CA PRO A 64 -9.52 -5.11 -11.00
C PRO A 64 -8.05 -4.86 -11.35
N SER A 65 -7.14 -5.06 -10.39
CA SER A 65 -5.70 -4.92 -10.59
C SER A 65 -5.16 -5.82 -11.69
N ASN A 66 -5.78 -6.98 -11.93
CA ASN A 66 -5.34 -7.93 -12.94
C ASN A 66 -5.82 -7.54 -14.35
N PHE A 67 -6.84 -6.70 -14.47
CA PHE A 67 -7.43 -6.36 -15.77
C PHE A 67 -6.47 -5.65 -16.71
N SER A 68 -5.59 -4.80 -16.18
CA SER A 68 -4.58 -4.12 -16.99
C SER A 68 -3.64 -5.14 -17.64
N ILE A 69 -3.13 -6.08 -16.85
CA ILE A 69 -2.20 -7.13 -17.32
C ILE A 69 -2.90 -8.10 -18.27
N THR A 70 -4.11 -8.56 -17.96
CA THR A 70 -4.85 -9.47 -18.84
C THR A 70 -5.21 -8.81 -20.17
N SER A 71 -5.56 -7.51 -20.16
CA SER A 71 -5.85 -6.75 -21.37
C SER A 71 -4.61 -6.58 -22.24
N LEU A 72 -3.45 -6.29 -21.62
CA LEU A 72 -2.17 -6.22 -22.32
C LEU A 72 -1.81 -7.59 -22.95
N LEU A 73 -1.87 -8.66 -22.16
CA LEU A 73 -1.55 -10.01 -22.65
C LEU A 73 -2.50 -10.43 -23.77
N HIS A 74 -3.80 -10.17 -23.64
CA HIS A 74 -4.77 -10.42 -24.70
C HIS A 74 -4.43 -9.62 -25.96
N ALA A 75 -4.15 -8.32 -25.83
CA ALA A 75 -3.81 -7.47 -26.97
C ALA A 75 -2.51 -7.90 -27.69
N LEU A 76 -1.55 -8.47 -26.96
CA LEU A 76 -0.30 -9.01 -27.52
C LEU A 76 -0.48 -10.37 -28.20
N HIS A 77 -1.39 -11.21 -27.70
CA HIS A 77 -1.64 -12.55 -28.25
C HIS A 77 -2.74 -12.57 -29.32
N ASP A 78 -3.54 -11.51 -29.43
CA ASP A 78 -4.56 -11.38 -30.45
C ASP A 78 -3.93 -11.16 -31.83
N GLN A 79 -3.98 -12.19 -32.67
CA GLN A 79 -3.50 -12.19 -34.06
C GLN A 79 -4.56 -11.76 -35.08
N SER A 80 -5.72 -11.28 -34.62
CA SER A 80 -6.75 -10.71 -35.49
C SER A 80 -6.19 -9.58 -36.36
N LYS A 81 -6.62 -9.51 -37.63
CA LYS A 81 -6.26 -8.39 -38.49
C LYS A 81 -6.94 -7.12 -37.95
N THR A 82 -6.19 -6.02 -37.85
CA THR A 82 -6.73 -4.74 -37.41
C THR A 82 -7.84 -4.29 -38.36
N ASP A 83 -9.08 -4.26 -37.86
CA ASP A 83 -10.20 -3.69 -38.61
C ASP A 83 -10.13 -2.15 -38.57
N PRO A 84 -9.98 -1.45 -39.72
CA PRO A 84 -9.88 0.00 -39.79
C PRO A 84 -11.09 0.73 -39.17
N ALA A 85 -12.27 0.09 -39.15
CA ALA A 85 -13.49 0.65 -38.56
C ALA A 85 -13.41 0.75 -37.02
N SER A 86 -12.73 -0.20 -36.38
CA SER A 86 -12.55 -0.22 -34.92
C SER A 86 -11.50 0.79 -34.41
N ALA A 87 -10.56 1.19 -35.29
CA ALA A 87 -9.40 2.00 -34.94
C ALA A 87 -9.56 3.50 -35.24
N LYS A 88 -10.79 4.00 -35.51
CA LYS A 88 -11.05 5.40 -35.90
C LYS A 88 -10.05 5.93 -36.96
N GLY A 89 -9.72 5.09 -37.96
CA GLY A 89 -8.80 5.47 -39.04
C GLY A 89 -7.29 5.39 -38.71
N TRP A 90 -6.90 4.91 -37.53
CA TRP A 90 -5.48 4.69 -37.22
C TRP A 90 -4.95 3.45 -37.94
N SER A 91 -3.86 3.60 -38.69
CA SER A 91 -3.19 2.53 -39.45
C SER A 91 -2.02 1.87 -38.69
N ILE A 92 -1.72 2.33 -37.48
CA ILE A 92 -0.58 1.84 -36.69
C ILE A 92 -0.92 0.45 -36.14
N SER A 93 -0.01 -0.52 -36.33
CA SER A 93 -0.17 -1.85 -35.74
C SER A 93 -0.04 -1.78 -34.21
N ARG A 94 -0.78 -2.64 -33.50
CA ARG A 94 -0.82 -2.67 -32.03
C ARG A 94 0.58 -2.80 -31.41
N TYR A 95 1.45 -3.62 -32.01
CA TYR A 95 2.83 -3.82 -31.56
C TYR A 95 3.72 -2.57 -31.78
N ARG A 96 3.55 -1.85 -32.89
CA ARG A 96 4.28 -0.58 -33.13
C ARG A 96 3.84 0.49 -32.14
N PHE A 97 2.54 0.60 -31.89
CA PHE A 97 2.00 1.50 -30.88
C PHE A 97 2.56 1.18 -29.49
N PHE A 98 2.57 -0.10 -29.11
CA PHE A 98 3.17 -0.56 -27.87
C PHE A 98 4.64 -0.14 -27.75
N LEU A 99 5.46 -0.34 -28.79
CA LEU A 99 6.87 0.06 -28.78
C LEU A 99 7.05 1.59 -28.65
N TYR A 100 6.24 2.39 -29.33
CA TYR A 100 6.30 3.85 -29.22
C TYR A 100 5.96 4.32 -27.81
N ILE A 101 4.92 3.77 -27.20
CA ILE A 101 4.56 4.09 -25.82
C ILE A 101 5.65 3.57 -24.86
N ALA A 102 6.18 2.37 -25.05
CA ALA A 102 7.24 1.82 -24.21
C ALA A 102 8.52 2.68 -24.23
N LEU A 103 8.95 3.14 -25.41
CA LEU A 103 10.10 4.04 -25.57
C LEU A 103 9.80 5.42 -24.97
N GLY A 104 8.60 5.97 -25.21
CA GLY A 104 8.18 7.24 -24.61
C GLY A 104 8.13 7.18 -23.08
N SER A 105 7.57 6.12 -22.52
CA SER A 105 7.57 5.85 -21.09
C SER A 105 8.99 5.68 -20.56
N PHE A 106 9.87 4.94 -21.25
CA PHE A 106 11.27 4.84 -20.85
C PHE A 106 11.92 6.22 -20.71
N CYS A 107 11.80 7.09 -21.72
CA CYS A 107 12.32 8.45 -21.65
C CYS A 107 11.69 9.26 -20.52
N TRP A 108 10.37 9.15 -20.33
CA TRP A 108 9.65 9.85 -19.26
C TRP A 108 10.10 9.43 -17.87
N TYR A 109 10.35 8.14 -17.63
CA TYR A 109 10.82 7.64 -16.33
C TYR A 109 12.31 7.91 -16.12
N TRP A 110 13.12 7.74 -17.16
CA TRP A 110 14.57 7.87 -17.08
C TRP A 110 15.01 9.32 -16.84
N PHE A 111 14.34 10.30 -17.46
CA PHE A 111 14.77 11.69 -17.38
C PHE A 111 14.64 12.30 -15.98
N PRO A 112 13.48 12.26 -15.29
CA PRO A 112 13.36 12.71 -13.91
C PRO A 112 14.16 11.83 -12.95
N GLY A 113 14.18 10.51 -13.15
CA GLY A 113 14.84 9.59 -12.23
C GLY A 113 16.37 9.70 -12.21
N VAL A 114 16.99 9.96 -13.37
CA VAL A 114 18.46 9.89 -13.54
C VAL A 114 19.08 11.24 -13.91
N ILE A 115 18.51 11.97 -14.86
CA ILE A 115 19.13 13.19 -15.39
C ILE A 115 18.83 14.39 -14.50
N TRP A 116 17.57 14.59 -14.10
CA TRP A 116 17.17 15.71 -13.25
C TRP A 116 16.11 15.32 -12.22
N GLN A 117 16.59 14.90 -11.05
CA GLN A 117 15.76 14.48 -9.91
C GLN A 117 14.90 15.61 -9.31
N GLY A 118 15.23 16.87 -9.60
CA GLY A 118 14.39 18.02 -9.23
C GLY A 118 13.05 18.07 -9.97
N LEU A 119 12.89 17.34 -11.08
CA LEU A 119 11.58 17.16 -11.73
C LEU A 119 10.71 16.12 -11.03
N SER A 120 11.32 15.16 -10.33
CA SER A 120 10.58 14.18 -9.54
C SER A 120 9.90 14.81 -8.32
N VAL A 121 10.57 15.78 -7.69
CA VAL A 121 10.00 16.59 -6.60
C VAL A 121 10.20 18.06 -6.95
N PHE A 122 9.22 18.62 -7.66
CA PHE A 122 9.31 19.98 -8.20
C PHE A 122 8.90 21.01 -7.14
N ASP A 123 9.82 21.28 -6.22
CA ASP A 123 9.62 22.19 -5.10
C ASP A 123 10.29 23.55 -5.35
N PHE A 124 9.75 24.29 -6.32
CA PHE A 124 10.28 25.60 -6.71
C PHE A 124 10.22 26.63 -5.58
N LEU A 125 9.29 26.48 -4.62
CA LEU A 125 9.13 27.39 -3.49
C LEU A 125 10.30 27.28 -2.51
N CYS A 126 10.73 26.06 -2.20
CA CYS A 126 11.93 25.86 -1.39
C CYS A 126 13.22 26.28 -2.13
N TRP A 127 13.24 26.30 -3.47
CA TRP A 127 14.39 26.84 -4.23
C TRP A 127 14.50 28.36 -4.13
N ILE A 128 13.38 29.09 -4.00
CA ILE A 128 13.40 30.55 -3.84
C ILE A 128 13.96 30.94 -2.46
N ARG A 129 13.65 30.18 -1.40
CA ARG A 129 14.15 30.41 -0.03
C ARG A 129 14.61 29.13 0.67
N PRO A 130 15.80 28.61 0.32
CA PRO A 130 16.25 27.29 0.82
C PRO A 130 16.58 27.25 2.31
N ASN A 131 16.96 28.38 2.91
CA ASN A 131 17.44 28.44 4.30
C ASN A 131 16.33 28.70 5.33
N ASN A 132 15.06 28.80 4.92
CA ASN A 132 13.97 29.08 5.84
C ASN A 132 13.30 27.78 6.31
N ALA A 133 13.44 27.48 7.60
CA ALA A 133 12.90 26.28 8.22
C ALA A 133 11.38 26.15 8.04
N VAL A 134 10.63 27.26 8.13
CA VAL A 134 9.16 27.24 7.98
C VAL A 134 8.75 26.91 6.55
N TYR A 135 9.46 27.44 5.55
CA TYR A 135 9.18 27.12 4.14
C TYR A 135 9.46 25.65 3.84
N ASN A 136 10.59 25.12 4.31
CA ASN A 136 10.96 23.72 4.12
C ASN A 136 10.00 22.76 4.83
N GLN A 137 9.44 23.12 5.98
CA GLN A 137 8.43 22.30 6.67
C GLN A 137 7.08 22.29 5.94
N LEU A 138 6.67 23.40 5.33
CA LEU A 138 5.38 23.52 4.65
C LEU A 138 5.41 22.99 3.20
N PHE A 139 6.43 23.37 2.43
CA PHE A 139 6.50 23.09 0.99
C PHE A 139 7.50 22.00 0.63
N GLY A 140 8.43 21.68 1.53
CA GLY A 140 9.45 20.65 1.33
C GLY A 140 8.85 19.30 0.88
N GLY A 141 9.33 18.77 -0.24
CA GLY A 141 8.81 17.52 -0.78
C GLY A 141 9.26 16.23 -0.07
N PHE A 142 10.45 16.21 0.55
CA PHE A 142 10.96 15.02 1.27
C PHE A 142 10.82 15.13 2.80
N TYR A 143 11.00 16.33 3.33
CA TYR A 143 11.06 16.59 4.77
C TYR A 143 9.90 17.46 5.29
N GLY A 144 9.02 17.88 4.38
CA GLY A 144 7.89 18.76 4.68
C GLY A 144 6.55 18.15 4.30
N LEU A 145 5.50 18.96 4.42
CA LEU A 145 4.12 18.56 4.10
C LEU A 145 3.82 18.54 2.59
N SER A 146 4.69 19.14 1.77
CA SER A 146 4.50 19.25 0.32
C SER A 146 3.13 19.80 -0.08
N LEU A 147 2.73 20.97 0.47
CA LEU A 147 1.41 21.57 0.24
C LEU A 147 1.06 21.80 -1.24
N ILE A 148 2.07 21.96 -2.10
CA ILE A 148 1.91 22.03 -3.55
C ILE A 148 2.69 20.86 -4.16
N PRO A 149 2.10 19.65 -4.20
CA PRO A 149 2.80 18.47 -4.69
C PRO A 149 2.81 18.48 -6.23
N ILE A 150 3.86 19.06 -6.81
CA ILE A 150 4.10 18.99 -8.26
C ILE A 150 5.20 17.96 -8.51
N THR A 151 4.89 16.99 -9.34
CA THR A 151 5.84 15.99 -9.81
C THR A 151 5.64 15.76 -11.30
N PHE A 152 6.75 15.64 -12.03
CA PHE A 152 6.76 15.22 -13.42
C PHE A 152 7.20 13.75 -13.56
N ASP A 153 7.37 13.05 -12.44
CA ASP A 153 7.80 11.65 -12.40
C ASP A 153 6.60 10.74 -12.15
N TRP A 154 6.31 9.90 -13.15
CA TRP A 154 5.20 8.96 -13.05
C TRP A 154 5.43 7.88 -11.97
N THR A 155 6.69 7.66 -11.55
CA THR A 155 7.02 6.79 -10.41
C THR A 155 6.44 7.35 -9.11
N TYR A 156 6.54 8.66 -8.88
CA TYR A 156 5.96 9.29 -7.67
C TYR A 156 4.43 9.24 -7.68
N VAL A 157 3.82 9.41 -8.85
CA VAL A 157 2.35 9.30 -9.01
C VAL A 157 1.86 7.86 -8.78
N SER A 158 2.59 6.87 -9.31
CA SER A 158 2.21 5.46 -9.20
C SER A 158 2.67 4.79 -7.91
N ALA A 159 3.63 5.33 -7.16
CA ALA A 159 4.17 4.72 -5.95
C ALA A 159 3.10 4.41 -4.90
N TYR A 160 2.15 5.32 -4.68
CA TYR A 160 1.08 5.12 -3.70
C TYR A 160 -0.18 4.49 -4.32
N LEU A 161 -0.63 5.00 -5.47
CA LEU A 161 -1.89 4.56 -6.09
C LEU A 161 -1.74 3.27 -6.91
N THR A 162 -0.51 2.78 -7.11
CA THR A 162 -0.09 1.67 -7.99
C THR A 162 -0.49 1.84 -9.46
N SER A 163 -1.78 1.92 -9.75
CA SER A 163 -2.36 2.20 -11.06
C SER A 163 -3.51 3.19 -10.93
N PRO A 164 -3.23 4.51 -10.95
CA PRO A 164 -4.25 5.55 -10.76
C PRO A 164 -5.32 5.53 -11.87
N LEU A 165 -5.00 5.00 -13.04
CA LEU A 165 -5.91 4.90 -14.19
C LEU A 165 -7.06 3.90 -13.99
N LEU A 166 -6.91 2.94 -13.07
CA LEU A 166 -7.96 1.94 -12.80
C LEU A 166 -8.98 2.42 -11.77
N ALA A 167 -8.61 3.40 -10.94
CA ALA A 167 -9.48 3.92 -9.90
C ALA A 167 -10.39 5.03 -10.44
N PRO A 168 -11.68 5.05 -10.08
CA PRO A 168 -12.61 6.06 -10.54
C PRO A 168 -12.25 7.44 -9.97
N THR A 169 -12.58 8.50 -10.72
CA THR A 169 -12.27 9.90 -10.36
C THR A 169 -12.81 10.28 -8.98
N PHE A 170 -13.97 9.77 -8.59
CA PHE A 170 -14.55 10.02 -7.27
C PHE A 170 -13.65 9.53 -6.12
N SER A 171 -13.01 8.36 -6.27
CA SER A 171 -12.08 7.84 -5.26
C SER A 171 -10.85 8.72 -5.10
N HIS A 172 -10.35 9.29 -6.20
CA HIS A 172 -9.23 10.24 -6.18
C HIS A 172 -9.59 11.52 -5.44
N VAL A 173 -10.74 12.11 -5.77
CA VAL A 173 -11.23 13.33 -5.10
C VAL A 173 -11.48 13.10 -3.62
N ASN A 174 -12.12 11.99 -3.25
CA ASN A 174 -12.35 11.64 -1.85
C ASN A 174 -11.05 11.46 -1.06
N THR A 175 -10.04 10.83 -1.67
CA THR A 175 -8.71 10.64 -1.04
C THR A 175 -8.01 11.98 -0.85
N LEU A 176 -8.09 12.90 -1.82
CA LEU A 176 -7.54 14.25 -1.71
C LEU A 176 -8.22 15.07 -0.60
N ILE A 177 -9.55 14.99 -0.49
CA ILE A 177 -10.31 15.64 0.59
C ILE A 177 -9.88 15.07 1.95
N GLY A 178 -9.78 13.75 2.06
CA GLY A 178 -9.32 13.08 3.28
C GLY A 178 -7.90 13.49 3.69
N LEU A 179 -6.97 13.54 2.73
CA LEU A 179 -5.61 14.02 2.94
C LEU A 179 -5.59 15.48 3.44
N GLY A 180 -6.37 16.36 2.81
CA GLY A 180 -6.45 17.76 3.20
C GLY A 180 -6.98 17.94 4.62
N ILE A 181 -8.11 17.31 4.93
CA ILE A 181 -8.81 17.52 6.21
C ILE A 181 -8.12 16.79 7.37
N PHE A 182 -7.84 15.49 7.22
CA PHE A 182 -7.38 14.66 8.35
C PHE A 182 -5.87 14.61 8.51
N VAL A 183 -5.11 14.86 7.44
CA VAL A 183 -3.63 14.82 7.52
C VAL A 183 -3.08 16.23 7.52
N ILE A 184 -3.35 17.05 6.51
CA ILE A 184 -2.70 18.37 6.37
C ILE A 184 -3.19 19.34 7.45
N ILE A 185 -4.51 19.59 7.54
CA ILE A 185 -5.06 20.55 8.52
C ILE A 185 -4.76 20.08 9.95
N THR A 186 -4.96 18.79 10.25
CA THR A 186 -4.69 18.26 11.59
C THR A 186 -3.20 18.30 11.94
N SER A 187 -2.30 17.99 11.01
CA SER A 187 -0.85 18.07 11.27
C SER A 187 -0.36 19.50 11.48
N ILE A 188 -0.87 20.46 10.70
CA ILE A 188 -0.60 21.90 10.91
C ILE A 188 -1.14 22.32 12.28
N GLY A 189 -2.39 21.96 12.58
CA GLY A 189 -3.03 22.27 13.87
C GLY A 189 -2.19 21.75 15.04
N ILE A 190 -1.76 20.49 15.00
CA ILE A 190 -0.93 19.90 16.05
C ILE A 190 0.45 20.57 16.15
N SER A 191 1.11 20.79 15.01
CA SER A 191 2.48 21.30 14.97
C SER A 191 2.57 22.76 15.44
N PHE A 192 1.61 23.60 15.06
CA PHE A 192 1.63 25.03 15.39
C PHE A 192 0.89 25.38 16.69
N SER A 193 -0.06 24.56 17.15
CA SER A 193 -0.67 24.74 18.48
C SER A 193 0.21 24.25 19.63
N GLY A 194 1.25 23.46 19.32
CA GLY A 194 2.11 22.85 20.33
C GLY A 194 1.42 21.74 21.13
N ALA A 195 0.30 21.19 20.64
CA ALA A 195 -0.46 20.17 21.36
C ALA A 195 0.29 18.83 21.53
N LEU A 196 1.22 18.50 20.61
CA LEU A 196 2.09 17.33 20.71
C LEU A 196 3.56 17.77 20.57
N TYR A 197 4.40 17.37 21.52
CA TYR A 197 5.87 17.57 21.53
C TYR A 197 6.39 19.02 21.59
N SER A 198 5.57 19.99 22.02
CA SER A 198 6.00 21.39 22.21
C SER A 198 7.10 21.57 23.23
N GLU A 199 7.22 20.66 24.20
CA GLU A 199 8.25 20.75 25.25
C GLU A 199 9.67 20.49 24.74
N ILE A 200 9.86 19.93 23.54
CA ILE A 200 11.17 19.58 22.98
C ILE A 200 11.70 20.67 22.04
N LEU A 201 10.81 21.57 21.59
CA LEU A 201 11.14 22.61 20.62
C LEU A 201 11.58 23.89 21.35
N GLY A 202 12.68 24.48 20.89
CA GLY A 202 13.19 25.78 21.31
C GLY A 202 12.54 26.94 20.53
N PRO A 203 12.99 28.18 20.77
CA PRO A 203 12.54 29.35 20.01
C PRO A 203 12.73 29.13 18.50
N GLY A 204 11.70 29.38 17.70
CA GLY A 204 11.74 29.24 16.24
C GLY A 204 11.59 27.81 15.71
N PHE A 205 10.94 26.89 16.45
CA PHE A 205 10.77 25.48 16.08
C PHE A 205 12.10 24.74 15.85
N THR A 206 13.16 25.21 16.51
CA THR A 206 14.48 24.57 16.49
C THR A 206 14.52 23.45 17.53
N MET A 207 15.24 22.37 17.25
CA MET A 207 15.35 21.25 18.17
C MET A 207 16.26 21.62 19.35
N ASP A 208 15.74 21.57 20.58
CA ASP A 208 16.55 21.76 21.79
C ASP A 208 17.02 20.40 22.33
N VAL A 209 18.31 20.11 22.15
CA VAL A 209 18.93 18.85 22.55
C VAL A 209 18.88 18.63 24.07
N LYS A 210 18.87 19.69 24.88
CA LYS A 210 18.78 19.56 26.35
C LYS A 210 17.37 19.14 26.77
N LYS A 211 16.35 19.78 26.20
CA LYS A 211 14.94 19.43 26.44
C LYS A 211 14.59 18.03 25.91
N TYR A 212 15.13 17.68 24.74
CA TYR A 212 15.00 16.34 24.17
C TYR A 212 15.52 15.24 25.11
N LYS A 213 16.68 15.45 25.73
CA LYS A 213 17.27 14.50 26.67
C LYS A 213 16.53 14.44 28.02
N SER A 214 15.88 15.53 28.44
CA SER A 214 15.16 15.59 29.73
C SER A 214 13.72 15.08 29.66
N TYR A 215 13.04 15.23 28.53
CA TYR A 215 11.63 14.83 28.38
C TYR A 215 11.51 13.34 28.05
N SER A 216 11.90 12.95 26.84
CA SER A 216 12.01 11.58 26.33
C SER A 216 12.32 11.68 24.83
N PRO A 217 13.03 10.71 24.22
CA PRO A 217 13.05 10.59 22.77
C PRO A 217 11.63 10.51 22.19
N VAL A 218 11.40 11.24 21.10
CA VAL A 218 10.16 11.17 20.32
C VAL A 218 10.22 9.89 19.50
N PHE A 219 9.48 8.87 19.94
CA PHE A 219 9.42 7.61 19.20
C PHE A 219 8.50 7.68 17.98
N LEU A 220 7.56 8.64 17.94
CA LEU A 220 6.53 8.67 16.92
C LEU A 220 6.13 10.11 16.56
N ALA A 221 6.44 10.54 15.33
CA ALA A 221 6.13 11.89 14.88
C ALA A 221 4.60 12.13 14.81
N PRO A 222 4.11 13.37 14.95
CA PRO A 222 2.68 13.68 14.89
C PRO A 222 1.95 13.14 13.67
N THR A 223 2.57 13.24 12.49
CA THR A 223 2.05 12.72 11.22
C THR A 223 1.95 11.20 11.23
N PHE A 224 2.94 10.51 11.80
CA PHE A 224 2.88 9.06 12.01
C PHE A 224 1.78 8.67 13.00
N ALA A 225 1.56 9.45 14.06
CA ALA A 225 0.53 9.17 15.06
C ALA A 225 -0.87 9.25 14.45
N LEU A 226 -1.09 10.31 13.65
CA LEU A 226 -2.30 10.47 12.87
C LEU A 226 -2.49 9.32 11.87
N ASN A 227 -1.44 8.92 11.16
CA ASN A 227 -1.52 7.82 10.21
C ASN A 227 -1.91 6.49 10.88
N TYR A 228 -1.34 6.16 12.05
CA TYR A 228 -1.75 4.99 12.82
C TYR A 228 -3.21 5.10 13.30
N GLY A 229 -3.60 6.24 13.87
CA GLY A 229 -4.97 6.47 14.33
C GLY A 229 -6.00 6.33 13.20
N LEU A 230 -5.72 6.94 12.05
CA LEU A 230 -6.56 6.83 10.85
C LEU A 230 -6.58 5.40 10.30
N SER A 231 -5.48 4.65 10.40
CA SER A 231 -5.45 3.24 9.98
C SER A 231 -6.38 2.37 10.84
N PHE A 232 -6.39 2.54 12.17
CA PHE A 232 -7.33 1.85 13.05
C PHE A 232 -8.78 2.27 12.81
N ALA A 233 -9.00 3.57 12.59
CA ALA A 233 -10.31 4.09 12.23
C ALA A 233 -10.81 3.52 10.90
N ALA A 234 -9.93 3.43 9.89
CA ALA A 234 -10.27 2.89 8.57
C ALA A 234 -10.66 1.40 8.64
N LEU A 235 -9.96 0.58 9.44
CA LEU A 235 -10.34 -0.82 9.65
C LEU A 235 -11.74 -0.93 10.25
N THR A 236 -12.01 -0.15 11.29
CA THR A 236 -13.32 -0.14 11.97
C THR A 236 -14.41 0.40 11.04
N ALA A 237 -14.14 1.50 10.33
CA ALA A 237 -15.04 2.11 9.38
C ALA A 237 -15.36 1.16 8.21
N SER A 238 -14.37 0.40 7.71
CA SER A 238 -14.59 -0.61 6.68
C SER A 238 -15.55 -1.69 7.16
N LEU A 239 -15.35 -2.24 8.36
CA LEU A 239 -16.25 -3.24 8.94
C LEU A 239 -17.67 -2.66 9.13
N VAL A 240 -17.80 -1.49 9.74
CA VAL A 240 -19.10 -0.84 9.97
C VAL A 240 -19.81 -0.52 8.65
N HIS A 241 -19.10 0.03 7.67
CA HIS A 241 -19.66 0.35 6.36
C HIS A 241 -20.11 -0.92 5.62
N THR A 242 -19.26 -1.96 5.58
CA THR A 242 -19.62 -3.23 4.93
C THR A 242 -20.81 -3.90 5.62
N THR A 243 -20.89 -3.89 6.96
CA THR A 243 -22.01 -4.50 7.68
C THR A 243 -23.32 -3.74 7.44
N LEU A 244 -23.33 -2.41 7.48
CA LEU A 244 -24.54 -1.60 7.32
C LEU A 244 -25.07 -1.60 5.88
N TYR A 245 -24.18 -1.39 4.89
CA TYR A 245 -24.60 -1.23 3.49
C TYR A 245 -24.68 -2.57 2.74
N HIS A 246 -23.74 -3.48 3.01
CA HIS A 246 -23.62 -4.75 2.27
C HIS A 246 -23.92 -5.98 3.13
N GLY A 247 -24.27 -5.85 4.42
CA GLY A 247 -24.43 -6.99 5.33
C GLY A 247 -25.48 -8.00 4.87
N LYS A 248 -26.61 -7.55 4.33
CA LYS A 248 -27.66 -8.44 3.80
C LYS A 248 -27.17 -9.25 2.60
N GLU A 249 -26.44 -8.60 1.70
CA GLU A 249 -25.86 -9.22 0.51
C GLU A 249 -24.76 -10.21 0.89
N VAL A 250 -23.84 -9.81 1.77
CA VAL A 250 -22.79 -10.66 2.31
C VAL A 250 -23.40 -11.90 2.97
N TRP A 251 -24.44 -11.72 3.80
CA TRP A 251 -25.12 -12.84 4.45
C TRP A 251 -25.78 -13.81 3.46
N TYR A 252 -26.48 -13.27 2.46
CA TYR A 252 -27.06 -14.08 1.38
C TYR A 252 -25.98 -14.87 0.64
N ARG A 253 -24.88 -14.21 0.24
CA ARG A 253 -23.76 -14.84 -0.45
C ARG A 253 -23.06 -15.88 0.42
N LEU A 254 -22.88 -15.64 1.72
CA LEU A 254 -22.31 -16.62 2.65
C LEU A 254 -23.17 -17.89 2.73
N ARG A 255 -24.50 -17.78 2.75
CA ARG A 255 -25.41 -18.94 2.72
C ARG A 255 -25.43 -19.63 1.35
N ALA A 256 -25.39 -18.85 0.27
CA ALA A 256 -25.46 -19.34 -1.10
C ALA A 256 -24.11 -19.87 -1.64
N ALA A 257 -22.98 -19.56 -1.02
CA ALA A 257 -21.62 -19.93 -1.45
C ALA A 257 -21.40 -21.45 -1.60
N ARG A 258 -22.30 -22.28 -1.06
CA ARG A 258 -22.26 -23.73 -1.30
C ARG A 258 -22.75 -24.15 -2.68
N LYS A 259 -23.52 -23.31 -3.38
CA LYS A 259 -24.22 -23.63 -4.63
C LYS A 259 -23.91 -22.62 -5.75
N GLN A 260 -22.83 -21.85 -5.64
CA GLN A 260 -22.49 -20.86 -6.67
C GLN A 260 -21.84 -21.51 -7.89
N GLU A 261 -22.05 -20.91 -9.05
CA GLU A 261 -21.40 -21.36 -10.28
C GLU A 261 -19.89 -21.11 -10.19
N PRO A 262 -19.07 -22.14 -10.49
CA PRO A 262 -17.63 -21.99 -10.51
C PRO A 262 -17.23 -21.08 -11.69
N ASP A 263 -16.27 -20.21 -11.43
CA ASP A 263 -15.64 -19.39 -12.46
C ASP A 263 -14.90 -20.26 -13.50
N VAL A 264 -14.56 -19.66 -14.65
CA VAL A 264 -13.89 -20.38 -15.75
C VAL A 264 -12.55 -20.97 -15.32
N HIS A 265 -11.81 -20.27 -14.47
CA HIS A 265 -10.54 -20.77 -13.96
C HIS A 265 -10.74 -21.99 -13.05
N MET A 266 -11.72 -21.96 -12.14
CA MET A 266 -12.04 -23.10 -11.27
C MET A 266 -12.56 -24.29 -12.07
N ARG A 267 -13.33 -24.07 -13.14
CA ARG A 267 -13.74 -25.15 -14.06
C ARG A 267 -12.52 -25.84 -14.68
N LEU A 268 -11.50 -25.09 -15.12
CA LEU A 268 -10.26 -25.64 -15.65
C LEU A 268 -9.41 -26.33 -14.55
N MET A 269 -9.39 -25.78 -13.35
CA MET A 269 -8.64 -26.32 -12.21
C MET A 269 -9.28 -27.55 -11.57
N SER A 270 -10.57 -27.82 -11.84
CA SER A 270 -11.31 -28.98 -11.32
C SER A 270 -10.69 -30.34 -11.63
N LYS A 271 -9.77 -30.42 -12.61
CA LYS A 271 -8.96 -31.60 -12.91
C LYS A 271 -8.02 -31.99 -11.77
N TYR A 272 -7.60 -31.03 -10.93
CA TYR A 272 -6.67 -31.25 -9.84
C TYR A 272 -7.39 -31.44 -8.51
N ARG A 273 -6.93 -32.39 -7.70
CA ARG A 273 -7.48 -32.61 -6.36
C ARG A 273 -7.19 -31.41 -5.48
N GLU A 274 -8.24 -30.80 -4.95
CA GLU A 274 -8.10 -29.66 -4.04
C GLU A 274 -7.57 -30.10 -2.66
N ALA A 275 -6.79 -29.23 -2.04
CA ALA A 275 -6.39 -29.39 -0.64
C ALA A 275 -7.63 -29.27 0.26
N PRO A 276 -7.85 -30.14 1.26
CA PRO A 276 -8.99 -30.04 2.16
C PRO A 276 -8.98 -28.77 3.02
N ASP A 277 -10.16 -28.24 3.37
CA ASP A 277 -10.29 -27.02 4.19
C ASP A 277 -9.67 -27.18 5.58
N TRP A 278 -9.73 -28.39 6.17
CA TRP A 278 -9.14 -28.66 7.49
C TRP A 278 -7.63 -28.47 7.52
N TRP A 279 -6.94 -28.67 6.39
CA TRP A 279 -5.50 -28.49 6.31
C TRP A 279 -5.10 -27.03 6.57
N TYR A 280 -5.87 -26.09 6.00
CA TYR A 280 -5.70 -24.66 6.28
C TYR A 280 -6.09 -24.30 7.72
N GLY A 281 -7.11 -24.95 8.28
CA GLY A 281 -7.49 -24.77 9.69
C GLY A 281 -6.38 -25.20 10.66
N VAL A 282 -5.76 -26.36 10.41
CA VAL A 282 -4.62 -26.87 11.19
C VAL A 282 -3.40 -25.97 11.02
N LEU A 283 -3.07 -25.56 9.80
CA LEU A 283 -1.99 -24.61 9.54
C LEU A 283 -2.21 -23.29 10.28
N LEU A 284 -3.43 -22.74 10.23
CA LEU A 284 -3.76 -21.50 10.94
C LEU A 284 -3.53 -21.66 12.44
N PHE A 285 -4.03 -22.74 13.04
CA PHE A 285 -3.86 -23.00 14.46
C PHE A 285 -2.38 -23.12 14.87
N ILE A 286 -1.59 -23.90 14.14
CA ILE A 286 -0.16 -24.11 14.41
C ILE A 286 0.60 -22.78 14.32
N PHE A 287 0.38 -21.98 13.27
CA PHE A 287 1.18 -20.78 13.07
C PHE A 287 0.70 -19.57 13.90
N VAL A 288 -0.58 -19.52 14.28
CA VAL A 288 -1.05 -18.56 15.29
C VAL A 288 -0.45 -18.89 16.66
N THR A 289 -0.45 -20.16 17.06
CA THR A 289 0.16 -20.58 18.33
C THR A 289 1.67 -20.35 18.35
N LEU A 290 2.38 -20.65 17.25
CA LEU A 290 3.80 -20.31 17.11
C LEU A 290 4.06 -18.81 17.13
N GLY A 291 3.22 -18.00 16.47
CA GLY A 291 3.33 -16.53 16.51
C GLY A 291 3.19 -15.99 17.94
N LEU A 292 2.15 -16.43 18.66
CA LEU A 292 1.95 -16.07 20.07
C LEU A 292 3.09 -16.56 20.96
N ALA A 293 3.55 -17.81 20.77
CA ALA A 293 4.68 -18.36 21.50
C ALA A 293 5.96 -17.56 21.24
N THR A 294 6.19 -17.12 20.00
CA THR A 294 7.35 -16.29 19.65
C THR A 294 7.30 -14.94 20.36
N CYS A 295 6.13 -14.29 20.43
CA CYS A 295 5.96 -13.04 21.15
C CYS A 295 6.09 -13.18 22.68
N LEU A 296 5.70 -14.32 23.25
CA LEU A 296 5.73 -14.55 24.71
C LEU A 296 7.05 -15.14 25.22
N ALA A 297 7.74 -15.94 24.40
CA ALA A 297 8.96 -16.63 24.81
C ALA A 297 10.21 -15.76 24.70
N TYR A 298 10.21 -14.76 23.81
CA TYR A 298 11.32 -13.83 23.66
C TYR A 298 11.10 -12.60 24.52
N PRO A 299 12.17 -12.06 25.15
CA PRO A 299 12.07 -10.83 25.94
C PRO A 299 11.74 -9.66 25.01
N SER A 300 10.53 -9.14 25.14
CA SER A 300 10.00 -7.95 24.45
C SER A 300 10.34 -6.67 25.20
#